data_AF-A0A9D3A0R9-F1
#
_entry.id   AF-A0A9D3A0R9-F1
#
_cell.length_a   1.000
_cell.length_b   1.000
_cell.length_c   1.000
_cell.angle_alpha   90.00
_cell.angle_beta   90.00
_cell.angle_gamma   90.00
#
_symmetry.space_group_name_H-M   'P 1'
#
loop_
_entity.id
_entity.type
_entity.pdbx_description
1 polymer ?
#
loop_
_entity_poly.entity_id
_entity_poly.type
_entity_poly.pdbx_seq_one_letter_code
_entity_poly.pdbx_strand_id
1 'polypeptide(L)'
;MKDDMVIRQLKSGLGFRALLGSGLFWAWLDALFMGAFFPEGQGVMPEACTMLVFLLSVIPYMFVLVRGSLAMRAIAHNRFIIGLGVVGTCGALLCTASGMLTSPLLLVFGSLFGGAFMGFLTLAWGGIYSKEGAASAMAYLAGGFAVAIAIDIPFLLMIPEGRAFSFALLPLASALCFASLDKDGRSYAKRSEVIPSTRGVHGFLRNYLGV
;
A
#
# COMPACT_ATOMS: atom_id res chain seq x y z
N MET A 1 -16.15 23.42 -10.33
CA MET A 1 -17.22 22.50 -9.85
C MET A 1 -16.73 21.09 -9.55
N LYS A 2 -16.05 20.38 -10.47
CA LYS A 2 -15.47 19.05 -10.19
C LYS A 2 -14.27 19.13 -9.22
N ASP A 3 -13.44 20.15 -9.39
CA ASP A 3 -12.27 20.40 -8.51
C ASP A 3 -12.68 20.84 -7.09
N ASP A 4 -13.77 21.61 -6.96
CA ASP A 4 -14.31 22.03 -5.66
C ASP A 4 -14.80 20.86 -4.81
N MET A 5 -15.28 19.80 -5.47
CA MET A 5 -15.78 18.59 -4.80
C MET A 5 -14.64 17.74 -4.24
N VAL A 6 -13.54 17.61 -5.00
CA VAL A 6 -12.31 16.91 -4.55
C VAL A 6 -11.69 17.64 -3.36
N ILE A 7 -11.56 18.97 -3.43
CA ILE A 7 -11.04 19.78 -2.32
C ILE A 7 -11.95 19.70 -1.08
N ARG A 8 -13.28 19.64 -1.25
CA ARG A 8 -14.22 19.45 -0.13
C ARG A 8 -14.10 18.07 0.53
N GLN A 9 -13.83 17.01 -0.22
CA GLN A 9 -13.61 15.69 0.35
C GLN A 9 -12.25 15.54 1.03
N LEU A 10 -11.19 16.13 0.49
CA LEU A 10 -9.90 16.22 1.19
C LEU A 10 -10.03 16.97 2.52
N LYS A 11 -10.94 17.96 2.58
CA LYS A 11 -11.32 18.68 3.81
C LYS A 11 -12.28 17.91 4.73
N SER A 12 -12.83 16.78 4.29
CA SER A 12 -13.65 15.92 5.15
C SER A 12 -12.75 15.06 6.04
N GLY A 13 -13.19 14.75 7.26
CA GLY A 13 -12.44 13.88 8.17
C GLY A 13 -12.17 12.48 7.61
N LEU A 14 -12.94 12.04 6.61
CA LEU A 14 -12.75 10.77 5.89
C LEU A 14 -11.57 10.84 4.91
N GLY A 15 -11.42 11.95 4.19
CA GLY A 15 -10.31 12.18 3.25
C GLY A 15 -8.97 12.26 3.97
N PHE A 16 -8.92 12.91 5.14
CA PHE A 16 -7.71 12.96 5.95
C PHE A 16 -7.25 11.58 6.45
N ARG A 17 -8.17 10.72 6.93
CA ARG A 17 -7.83 9.36 7.38
C ARG A 17 -7.31 8.49 6.24
N ALA A 18 -7.88 8.65 5.04
CA ALA A 18 -7.40 7.95 3.86
C ALA A 18 -5.99 8.41 3.47
N LEU A 19 -5.72 9.72 3.49
CA LEU A 19 -4.38 10.28 3.26
C LEU A 19 -3.37 9.81 4.30
N LEU A 20 -3.72 9.84 5.58
CA LEU A 20 -2.84 9.39 6.66
C LEU A 20 -2.53 7.89 6.53
N GLY A 21 -3.56 7.05 6.37
CA GLY A 21 -3.37 5.61 6.22
C GLY A 21 -2.55 5.23 4.99
N SER A 22 -2.81 5.91 3.87
CA SER A 22 -2.03 5.83 2.63
C SER A 22 -0.58 6.26 2.85
N GLY A 23 -0.36 7.41 3.48
CA GLY A 23 0.98 7.94 3.74
C GLY A 23 1.81 7.05 4.65
N LEU A 24 1.20 6.44 5.67
CA LEU A 24 1.87 5.42 6.50
C LEU A 24 2.31 4.20 5.67
N PHE A 25 1.51 3.78 4.69
CA PHE A 25 1.88 2.70 3.77
C PHE A 25 3.03 3.12 2.84
N TRP A 26 2.98 4.32 2.29
CA TRP A 26 4.04 4.86 1.43
C TRP A 26 5.35 5.04 2.20
N ALA A 27 5.34 5.60 3.40
CA ALA A 27 6.52 5.73 4.26
C ALA A 27 7.15 4.36 4.58
N TRP A 28 6.34 3.32 4.80
CA TRP A 28 6.87 1.96 4.94
C TRP A 28 7.55 1.45 3.66
N LEU A 29 6.98 1.77 2.49
CA LEU A 29 7.56 1.41 1.21
C LEU A 29 8.86 2.19 0.94
N ASP A 30 8.91 3.48 1.30
CA ASP A 30 10.09 4.31 1.20
C ASP A 30 11.21 3.74 2.08
N ALA A 31 10.89 3.32 3.30
CA ALA A 31 11.83 2.62 4.19
C ALA A 31 12.41 1.33 3.59
N LEU A 32 11.63 0.59 2.81
CA LEU A 32 12.12 -0.58 2.08
C LEU A 32 13.18 -0.17 1.04
N PHE A 33 12.89 0.84 0.22
CA PHE A 33 13.82 1.33 -0.81
C PHE A 33 15.07 1.99 -0.24
N MET A 34 14.93 2.68 0.89
CA MET A 34 16.06 3.31 1.57
C MET A 34 16.94 2.31 2.34
N GLY A 35 16.52 1.03 2.41
CA GLY A 35 17.20 0.03 3.23
C GLY A 35 17.13 0.34 4.73
N ALA A 36 16.13 1.09 5.18
CA ALA A 36 16.05 1.60 6.54
C ALA A 36 15.89 0.49 7.60
N PHE A 37 15.46 -0.72 7.20
CA PHE A 37 15.42 -1.90 8.05
C PHE A 37 16.80 -2.52 8.33
N PHE A 38 17.85 -2.10 7.62
CA PHE A 38 19.19 -2.68 7.73
C PHE A 38 20.17 -1.64 8.32
N PRO A 39 20.13 -1.38 9.64
CA PRO A 39 20.88 -0.30 10.27
C PRO A 39 22.40 -0.38 10.08
N GLU A 40 22.95 -1.58 9.91
CA GLU A 40 24.39 -1.81 9.75
C GLU A 40 24.88 -1.81 8.29
N GLY A 41 24.01 -1.55 7.30
CA GLY A 41 24.41 -1.44 5.89
C GLY A 41 24.98 -2.73 5.31
N GLN A 42 24.18 -3.81 5.31
CA GLN A 42 24.64 -5.17 5.01
C GLN A 42 24.74 -5.51 3.52
N GLY A 43 25.62 -4.82 2.81
CA GLY A 43 25.91 -5.10 1.39
C GLY A 43 24.63 -5.06 0.56
N VAL A 44 24.31 -6.16 -0.12
CA VAL A 44 23.17 -6.27 -1.06
C VAL A 44 21.85 -6.73 -0.43
N MET A 45 21.80 -6.94 0.90
CA MET A 45 20.60 -7.44 1.58
C MET A 45 19.39 -6.49 1.49
N PRO A 46 19.55 -5.15 1.59
CA PRO A 46 18.44 -4.21 1.39
C PRO A 46 17.82 -4.29 -0.01
N GLU A 47 18.65 -4.38 -1.05
CA GLU A 47 18.24 -4.48 -2.44
C GLU A 47 17.55 -5.83 -2.69
N ALA A 48 18.12 -6.92 -2.16
CA ALA A 48 17.51 -8.24 -2.23
C ALA A 48 16.15 -8.29 -1.52
N CYS A 49 16.03 -7.67 -0.34
CA CYS A 49 14.76 -7.52 0.37
C CYS A 49 13.72 -6.82 -0.50
N THR A 50 14.08 -5.68 -1.07
CA THR A 50 13.19 -4.88 -1.91
C THR A 50 12.73 -5.68 -3.13
N MET A 51 13.67 -6.30 -3.85
CA MET A 51 13.36 -7.13 -5.03
C MET A 51 12.44 -8.30 -4.67
N LEU A 52 12.70 -9.00 -3.56
CA LEU A 52 11.90 -10.13 -3.12
C LEU A 52 10.49 -9.71 -2.70
N VAL A 53 10.34 -8.61 -1.94
CA VAL A 53 9.02 -8.08 -1.56
C VAL A 53 8.19 -7.74 -2.80
N PHE A 54 8.78 -7.05 -3.78
CA PHE A 54 8.10 -6.74 -5.04
C PHE A 54 7.74 -8.00 -5.83
N LEU A 55 8.67 -8.93 -5.98
CA LEU A 55 8.43 -10.20 -6.67
C LEU A 55 7.29 -10.99 -6.03
N LEU A 56 7.27 -11.07 -4.70
CA LEU A 56 6.27 -11.81 -3.94
C LEU A 56 4.92 -11.07 -3.88
N SER A 57 4.90 -9.74 -4.04
CA SER A 57 3.67 -8.94 -4.14
C SER A 57 2.84 -9.26 -5.38
N VAL A 58 3.45 -9.86 -6.42
CA VAL A 58 2.75 -10.35 -7.61
C VAL A 58 1.70 -11.40 -7.25
N ILE A 59 1.92 -12.20 -6.19
CA ILE A 59 1.02 -13.28 -5.80
C ILE A 59 -0.38 -12.74 -5.43
N PRO A 60 -0.54 -11.75 -4.52
CA PRO A 60 -1.81 -11.06 -4.30
C PRO A 60 -2.45 -10.50 -5.59
N TYR A 61 -1.67 -9.90 -6.49
CA TYR A 61 -2.21 -9.36 -7.75
C TYR A 61 -2.77 -10.47 -8.65
N MET A 62 -2.02 -11.55 -8.83
CA MET A 62 -2.49 -12.72 -9.57
C MET A 62 -3.74 -13.34 -8.92
N PHE A 63 -3.78 -13.39 -7.58
CA PHE A 63 -4.96 -13.85 -6.86
C PHE A 63 -6.19 -12.98 -7.14
N VAL A 64 -6.05 -11.65 -7.18
CA VAL A 64 -7.15 -10.75 -7.59
C VAL A 64 -7.59 -10.99 -9.04
N LEU A 65 -6.65 -11.21 -9.96
CA LEU A 65 -7.00 -11.48 -11.36
C LEU A 65 -7.82 -12.76 -11.52
N VAL A 66 -7.50 -13.82 -10.77
CA VAL A 66 -8.20 -15.11 -10.85
C VAL A 66 -9.46 -15.14 -9.98
N ARG A 67 -9.42 -14.54 -8.78
CA ARG A 67 -10.44 -14.63 -7.74
C ARG A 67 -10.84 -13.26 -7.19
N GLY A 68 -11.02 -12.30 -8.10
CA GLY A 68 -11.32 -10.89 -7.75
C GLY A 68 -12.40 -10.75 -6.69
N SER A 69 -13.59 -11.33 -6.90
CA SER A 69 -14.71 -11.23 -5.93
C SER A 69 -14.36 -11.69 -4.51
N LEU A 70 -13.57 -12.76 -4.37
CA LEU A 70 -13.11 -13.25 -3.06
C LEU A 70 -12.09 -12.31 -2.44
N ALA A 71 -11.14 -11.81 -3.23
CA ALA A 71 -10.13 -10.87 -2.77
C ALA A 71 -10.78 -9.55 -2.31
N MET A 72 -11.73 -9.02 -3.08
CA MET A 72 -12.49 -7.81 -2.72
C MET A 72 -13.24 -8.00 -1.41
N ARG A 73 -13.89 -9.17 -1.26
CA ARG A 73 -14.60 -9.52 -0.03
C ARG A 73 -13.65 -9.61 1.16
N ALA A 74 -12.48 -10.23 0.98
CA ALA A 74 -11.46 -10.31 2.00
C ALA A 74 -10.95 -8.93 2.43
N ILE A 75 -10.61 -8.05 1.47
CA ILE A 75 -10.16 -6.66 1.74
C ILE A 75 -11.23 -5.86 2.49
N ALA A 76 -12.52 -6.10 2.22
CA ALA A 76 -13.60 -5.44 2.94
C ALA A 76 -13.71 -5.85 4.43
N HIS A 77 -13.13 -6.99 4.84
CA HIS A 77 -13.16 -7.45 6.22
C HIS A 77 -12.01 -6.87 7.05
N ASN A 78 -12.34 -6.13 8.12
CA ASN A 78 -11.35 -5.53 9.04
C ASN A 78 -10.32 -6.52 9.56
N ARG A 79 -10.75 -7.73 9.96
CA ARG A 79 -9.85 -8.76 10.50
C ARG A 79 -8.78 -9.17 9.50
N PHE A 80 -9.13 -9.25 8.22
CA PHE A 80 -8.19 -9.62 7.17
C PHE A 80 -7.16 -8.52 6.96
N ILE A 81 -7.59 -7.25 6.84
CA ILE A 81 -6.68 -6.12 6.66
C ILE A 81 -5.79 -5.91 7.89
N ILE A 82 -6.34 -5.97 9.10
CA ILE A 82 -5.54 -5.86 10.33
C ILE A 82 -4.56 -7.03 10.42
N GLY A 83 -4.99 -8.24 10.07
CA GLY A 83 -4.11 -9.41 9.97
C GLY A 83 -2.96 -9.19 9.01
N LEU A 84 -3.21 -8.61 7.83
CA LEU A 84 -2.17 -8.21 6.89
C LEU A 84 -1.22 -7.16 7.48
N GLY A 85 -1.73 -6.17 8.21
CA GLY A 85 -0.90 -5.19 8.93
C GLY A 85 0.04 -5.84 9.95
N VAL A 86 -0.45 -6.83 10.70
CA VAL A 86 0.38 -7.65 11.61
C VAL A 86 1.41 -8.44 10.82
N VAL A 87 1.02 -9.11 9.73
CA VAL A 87 1.94 -9.85 8.86
C VAL A 87 3.03 -8.93 8.30
N GLY A 88 2.68 -7.75 7.79
CA GLY A 88 3.64 -6.76 7.29
C GLY A 88 4.60 -6.25 8.37
N THR A 89 4.09 -6.05 9.60
CA THR A 89 4.91 -5.66 10.75
C THR A 89 5.90 -6.77 11.11
N CYS A 90 5.43 -8.01 11.21
CA CYS A 90 6.31 -9.17 11.42
C CYS A 90 7.33 -9.30 10.28
N GLY A 91 6.92 -9.05 9.03
CA GLY A 91 7.81 -9.06 7.87
C GLY A 91 8.95 -8.05 7.99
N ALA A 92 8.63 -6.80 8.31
CA ALA A 92 9.62 -5.74 8.51
C ALA A 92 10.56 -6.00 9.68
N LEU A 93 10.04 -6.55 10.78
CA LEU A 93 10.86 -6.97 11.93
C LEU A 93 11.78 -8.14 11.57
N LEU A 94 11.31 -9.12 10.79
CA LEU A 94 12.15 -10.22 10.29
C LEU A 94 13.23 -9.72 9.34
N CYS A 95 12.95 -8.73 8.48
CA CYS A 95 13.97 -8.10 7.65
C CYS A 95 15.02 -7.35 8.50
N THR A 96 14.58 -6.69 9.57
CA THR A 96 15.50 -6.03 10.51
C THR A 96 16.39 -7.04 11.23
N ALA A 97 15.80 -8.12 11.77
CA ALA A 97 16.53 -9.21 12.41
C ALA A 97 17.44 -9.96 11.43
N SER A 98 17.02 -10.09 10.17
CA SER A 98 17.82 -10.65 9.09
C SER A 98 19.11 -9.86 8.88
N GLY A 99 19.03 -8.54 8.91
CA GLY A 99 20.19 -7.66 8.99
C GLY A 99 21.04 -8.03 10.21
N MET A 100 20.55 -7.80 11.42
CA MET A 100 21.36 -8.00 12.64
C MET A 100 22.03 -9.38 12.76
N LEU A 101 21.40 -10.44 12.24
CA LEU A 101 21.90 -11.82 12.30
C LEU A 101 22.56 -12.30 10.99
N THR A 102 22.64 -11.46 9.96
CA THR A 102 23.13 -11.82 8.61
C THR A 102 22.48 -13.09 8.04
N SER A 103 21.16 -13.27 8.24
CA SER A 103 20.46 -14.53 7.97
C SER A 103 19.57 -14.47 6.71
N PRO A 104 19.95 -15.14 5.61
CA PRO A 104 19.15 -15.15 4.38
C PRO A 104 17.75 -15.75 4.56
N LEU A 105 17.58 -16.69 5.50
CA LEU A 105 16.27 -17.30 5.76
C LEU A 105 15.28 -16.28 6.34
N LEU A 106 15.72 -15.47 7.30
CA LEU A 106 14.89 -14.41 7.86
C LEU A 106 14.56 -13.35 6.81
N LEU A 107 15.48 -13.07 5.88
CA LEU A 107 15.23 -12.21 4.72
C LEU A 107 14.08 -12.74 3.86
N VAL A 108 14.09 -14.04 3.53
CA VAL A 108 13.07 -14.66 2.67
C VAL A 108 11.70 -14.65 3.34
N PHE A 109 11.62 -15.04 4.61
CA PHE A 109 10.35 -15.01 5.35
C PHE A 109 9.84 -13.58 5.58
N GLY A 110 10.74 -12.65 5.91
CA GLY A 110 10.42 -11.24 6.05
C GLY A 110 9.87 -10.65 4.75
N SER A 111 10.53 -10.97 3.63
CA SER A 111 10.12 -10.53 2.29
C SER A 111 8.80 -11.16 1.83
N LEU A 112 8.53 -12.41 2.20
CA LEU A 112 7.26 -13.09 1.92
C LEU A 112 6.09 -12.37 2.61
N PHE A 113 6.27 -12.05 3.89
CA PHE A 113 5.27 -11.33 4.67
C PHE A 113 5.10 -9.89 4.18
N GLY A 114 6.22 -9.22 3.88
CA GLY A 114 6.22 -7.88 3.27
C GLY A 114 5.53 -7.85 1.91
N GLY A 115 5.77 -8.83 1.04
CA GLY A 115 5.14 -8.93 -0.28
C GLY A 115 3.64 -9.20 -0.20
N ALA A 116 3.20 -10.08 0.71
CA ALA A 116 1.78 -10.31 0.96
C ALA A 116 1.07 -9.04 1.45
N PHE A 117 1.66 -8.35 2.43
CA PHE A 117 1.16 -7.07 2.92
C PHE A 117 1.09 -6.03 1.78
N MET A 118 2.21 -5.83 1.08
CA MET A 118 2.33 -4.84 0.02
C MET A 118 1.28 -5.06 -1.06
N GLY A 119 1.13 -6.29 -1.56
CA GLY A 119 0.20 -6.58 -2.64
C GLY A 119 -1.25 -6.26 -2.24
N PHE A 120 -1.72 -6.78 -1.12
CA PHE A 120 -3.11 -6.55 -0.69
C PHE A 120 -3.40 -5.10 -0.28
N LEU A 121 -2.47 -4.40 0.37
CA LEU A 121 -2.69 -3.00 0.75
C LEU A 121 -2.54 -2.01 -0.40
N THR A 122 -1.68 -2.31 -1.38
CA THR A 122 -1.66 -1.56 -2.64
C THR A 122 -3.01 -1.64 -3.34
N LEU A 123 -3.59 -2.84 -3.41
CA LEU A 123 -4.94 -3.02 -3.95
C LEU A 123 -5.95 -2.22 -3.13
N ALA A 124 -5.97 -2.39 -1.81
CA ALA A 124 -6.93 -1.77 -0.91
C ALA A 124 -6.93 -0.23 -1.01
N TRP A 125 -5.76 0.39 -0.90
CA TRP A 125 -5.61 1.84 -1.04
C TRP A 125 -5.86 2.31 -2.48
N GLY A 126 -5.39 1.56 -3.48
CA GLY A 126 -5.66 1.83 -4.90
C GLY A 126 -7.16 1.85 -5.22
N GLY A 127 -7.96 1.03 -4.54
CA GLY A 127 -9.42 1.06 -4.60
C GLY A 127 -10.03 2.36 -4.08
N ILE A 128 -9.49 2.88 -2.98
CA ILE A 128 -9.91 4.16 -2.41
C ILE A 128 -9.55 5.31 -3.35
N TYR A 129 -8.30 5.32 -3.85
CA TYR A 129 -7.82 6.35 -4.78
C TYR A 129 -8.67 6.43 -6.05
N SER A 130 -9.10 5.27 -6.56
CA SER A 130 -9.79 5.17 -7.85
C SER A 130 -11.30 5.38 -7.77
N LYS A 131 -11.86 5.59 -6.57
CA LYS A 131 -13.31 5.59 -6.34
C LYS A 131 -14.07 6.64 -7.17
N GLU A 132 -13.46 7.80 -7.39
CA GLU A 132 -14.07 8.92 -8.14
C GLU A 132 -13.37 9.18 -9.49
N GLY A 133 -12.54 8.23 -9.94
CA GLY A 133 -11.79 8.30 -11.19
C GLY A 133 -10.41 8.93 -11.07
N ALA A 134 -9.77 9.15 -12.23
CA ALA A 134 -8.33 9.46 -12.32
C ALA A 134 -7.88 10.73 -11.57
N ALA A 135 -8.67 11.80 -11.58
CA ALA A 135 -8.32 13.05 -10.90
C ALA A 135 -8.24 12.88 -9.36
N SER A 136 -9.17 12.11 -8.79
CA SER A 136 -9.13 11.79 -7.35
C SER A 136 -7.93 10.89 -7.01
N ALA A 137 -7.60 9.94 -7.89
CA ALA A 137 -6.46 9.06 -7.68
C ALA A 137 -5.14 9.82 -7.63
N MET A 138 -4.93 10.78 -8.54
CA MET A 138 -3.74 11.63 -8.53
C MET A 138 -3.64 12.45 -7.24
N ALA A 139 -4.74 13.03 -6.77
CA ALA A 139 -4.76 13.83 -5.54
C ALA A 139 -4.45 12.99 -4.30
N TYR A 140 -5.06 11.80 -4.16
CA TYR A 140 -4.77 10.91 -3.03
C TYR A 140 -3.36 10.33 -3.08
N LEU A 141 -2.85 10.01 -4.27
CA LEU A 141 -1.48 9.52 -4.44
C LEU A 141 -0.46 10.60 -4.04
N ALA A 142 -0.59 11.81 -4.58
CA ALA A 142 0.29 12.93 -4.27
C ALA A 142 0.20 13.32 -2.79
N GLY A 143 -1.01 13.36 -2.24
CA GLY A 143 -1.23 13.64 -0.82
C GLY A 143 -0.66 12.55 0.09
N GLY A 144 -0.80 11.27 -0.28
CA GLY A 144 -0.21 10.14 0.43
C GLY A 144 1.32 10.24 0.48
N PHE A 145 1.97 10.52 -0.65
CA PHE A 145 3.42 10.77 -0.70
C PHE A 145 3.84 11.98 0.13
N ALA A 146 3.08 13.08 0.09
CA ALA A 146 3.39 14.25 0.91
C ALA A 146 3.33 13.93 2.41
N VAL A 147 2.36 13.12 2.83
CA VAL A 147 2.27 12.62 4.21
C VAL A 147 3.42 11.66 4.54
N ALA A 148 3.80 10.79 3.60
CA ALA A 148 4.94 9.88 3.78
C ALA A 148 6.23 10.65 4.08
N ILE A 149 6.56 11.68 3.28
CA ILE A 149 7.72 12.56 3.52
C ILE A 149 7.68 13.17 4.92
N ALA A 150 6.50 13.62 5.37
CA ALA A 150 6.34 14.20 6.70
C ALA A 150 6.55 13.17 7.83
N ILE A 151 6.33 11.88 7.57
CA ILE A 151 6.61 10.77 8.50
C ILE A 151 8.09 10.36 8.43
N ASP A 152 8.66 10.30 7.23
CA ASP A 152 10.03 9.86 6.98
C ASP A 152 11.05 10.78 7.65
N ILE A 153 10.88 12.10 7.54
CA ILE A 153 11.83 13.08 8.07
C ILE A 153 12.11 12.84 9.57
N PRO A 154 11.11 12.78 10.47
CA PRO A 154 11.33 12.43 11.87
C PRO A 154 12.05 11.09 12.07
N PHE A 155 11.68 10.05 11.33
CA PHE A 155 12.26 8.72 11.50
C PHE A 155 13.71 8.65 11.01
N LEU A 156 14.05 9.41 9.96
CA LEU A 156 15.41 9.52 9.44
C LEU A 156 16.36 10.25 10.40
N LEU A 157 15.82 11.08 11.30
CA LEU A 157 16.59 11.75 12.35
C LEU A 157 16.80 10.87 13.58
N MET A 158 16.14 9.71 13.67
CA MET A 158 16.36 8.75 14.76
C MET A 158 17.66 7.97 14.57
N ILE A 159 18.14 7.38 15.67
CA ILE A 159 19.20 6.37 15.59
C ILE A 159 18.75 5.18 14.71
N PRO A 160 19.67 4.51 14.00
CA PRO A 160 19.33 3.51 12.98
C PRO A 160 18.37 2.41 13.45
N GLU A 161 18.53 1.94 14.68
CA GLU A 161 17.69 0.89 15.29
C GLU A 161 16.28 1.42 15.54
N GLY A 162 16.17 2.60 16.17
CA GLY A 162 14.90 3.26 16.46
C GLY A 162 14.12 3.55 15.18
N ARG A 163 14.81 3.95 14.12
CA ARG A 163 14.24 4.14 12.79
C ARG A 163 13.67 2.84 12.23
N ALA A 164 14.45 1.76 12.23
CA ALA A 164 14.02 0.46 11.71
C ALA A 164 12.76 -0.06 12.42
N PHE A 165 12.74 0.02 13.76
CA PHE A 165 11.55 -0.34 14.55
C PHE A 165 10.34 0.55 14.28
N SER A 166 10.55 1.86 14.15
CA SER A 166 9.45 2.81 13.89
C SER A 166 8.80 2.54 12.53
N PHE A 167 9.61 2.36 11.48
CA PHE A 167 9.11 1.95 10.16
C PHE A 167 8.43 0.58 10.18
N ALA A 168 8.93 -0.36 10.99
CA ALA A 168 8.34 -1.69 11.07
C ALA A 168 6.90 -1.71 11.62
N LEU A 169 6.48 -0.68 12.38
CA LEU A 169 5.11 -0.58 12.91
C LEU A 169 4.10 0.07 11.96
N LEU A 170 4.58 0.76 10.91
CA LEU A 170 3.74 1.45 9.95
C LEU A 170 2.75 0.54 9.19
N PRO A 171 3.08 -0.71 8.85
CA PRO A 171 2.13 -1.65 8.26
C PRO A 171 0.85 -1.82 9.07
N LEU A 172 0.98 -2.01 10.39
CA LEU A 172 -0.16 -2.15 11.28
C LEU A 172 -0.92 -0.82 11.41
N ALA A 173 -0.21 0.31 11.54
CA ALA A 173 -0.84 1.62 11.63
C ALA A 173 -1.66 1.96 10.36
N SER A 174 -1.11 1.69 9.18
CA SER A 174 -1.81 1.86 7.90
C SER A 174 -3.04 0.95 7.81
N ALA A 175 -2.90 -0.34 8.17
CA ALA A 175 -4.01 -1.28 8.18
C ALA A 175 -5.13 -0.88 9.16
N LEU A 176 -4.79 -0.35 10.33
CA LEU A 176 -5.76 0.17 11.31
C LEU A 176 -6.47 1.42 10.76
N CYS A 177 -5.74 2.32 10.10
CA CYS A 177 -6.34 3.48 9.44
C CYS A 177 -7.34 3.04 8.35
N PHE A 178 -6.96 2.08 7.50
CA PHE A 178 -7.87 1.51 6.52
C PHE A 178 -9.09 0.86 7.21
N ALA A 179 -8.85 0.09 8.28
CA ALA A 179 -9.87 -0.57 9.08
C ALA A 179 -10.79 0.38 9.87
N SER A 180 -10.49 1.68 9.90
CA SER A 180 -11.32 2.72 10.48
C SER A 180 -12.23 3.45 9.47
N LEU A 181 -12.01 3.28 8.16
CA LEU A 181 -12.85 3.90 7.13
C LEU A 181 -14.24 3.25 7.08
N ASP A 182 -15.30 3.96 6.71
CA ASP A 182 -16.62 3.34 6.60
C ASP A 182 -16.64 2.19 5.58
N LYS A 183 -17.43 1.15 5.86
CA LYS A 183 -17.51 -0.05 5.00
C LYS A 183 -17.99 0.29 3.59
N ASP A 184 -18.92 1.25 3.46
CA ASP A 184 -19.38 1.79 2.18
C ASP A 184 -18.31 2.66 1.49
N GLY A 185 -17.36 3.17 2.28
CA GLY A 185 -16.14 3.83 1.85
C GLY A 185 -15.20 2.89 1.09
N ARG A 186 -15.09 1.64 1.53
CA ARG A 186 -14.11 0.62 1.05
C ARG A 186 -14.63 -0.28 -0.06
N SER A 187 -15.92 -0.27 -0.32
CA SER A 187 -16.47 -0.99 -1.46
C SER A 187 -16.00 -0.28 -2.73
N TYR A 188 -15.22 -0.98 -3.55
CA TYR A 188 -14.88 -0.53 -4.89
C TYR A 188 -16.20 -0.27 -5.60
N ALA A 189 -16.27 0.86 -6.31
CA ALA A 189 -17.49 1.35 -6.93
C ALA A 189 -18.33 0.19 -7.47
N LYS A 190 -19.62 0.17 -7.09
CA LYS A 190 -20.65 -0.71 -7.64
C LYS A 190 -20.35 -0.78 -9.13
N ARG A 191 -19.98 -1.98 -9.61
CA ARG A 191 -19.62 -2.27 -11.01
C ARG A 191 -20.45 -1.35 -11.89
N SER A 192 -19.87 -0.25 -12.39
CA SER A 192 -20.52 0.52 -13.45
C SER A 192 -20.86 -0.55 -14.46
N GLU A 193 -22.15 -0.66 -14.75
CA GLU A 193 -22.72 -1.72 -15.58
C GLU A 193 -21.73 -2.05 -16.67
N VAL A 194 -21.44 -3.35 -16.83
CA VAL A 194 -20.69 -3.82 -17.98
C VAL A 194 -21.45 -3.29 -19.20
N ILE A 195 -20.99 -2.16 -19.75
CA ILE A 195 -21.51 -1.64 -20.99
C ILE A 195 -21.21 -2.78 -21.97
N PRO A 196 -22.25 -3.37 -22.60
CA PRO A 196 -22.05 -4.47 -23.53
C PRO A 196 -20.95 -4.05 -24.51
N SER A 197 -19.99 -4.94 -24.74
CA SER A 197 -18.90 -4.73 -25.69
C SER A 197 -19.48 -4.61 -27.11
N THR A 198 -19.99 -3.45 -27.46
CA THR A 198 -20.41 -3.08 -28.81
C THR A 198 -19.68 -1.83 -29.23
N ARG A 199 -18.35 -1.86 -29.18
CA ARG A 199 -17.47 -1.07 -30.04
C ARG A 199 -16.07 -1.65 -29.92
N GLY A 200 -15.53 -2.11 -31.05
CA GLY A 200 -14.29 -2.86 -31.13
C GLY A 200 -13.10 -2.18 -30.49
N VAL A 201 -12.02 -2.93 -30.33
CA VAL A 201 -10.74 -2.58 -29.68
C VAL A 201 -10.30 -1.13 -29.97
N HIS A 202 -10.50 -0.64 -31.19
CA HIS A 202 -10.20 0.74 -31.60
C HIS A 202 -10.96 1.83 -30.82
N GLY A 203 -12.23 1.60 -30.46
CA GLY A 203 -13.01 2.54 -29.66
C GLY A 203 -12.58 2.58 -28.19
N PHE A 204 -12.10 1.45 -27.68
CA PHE A 204 -11.55 1.36 -26.33
C PHE A 204 -10.22 2.11 -26.21
N LEU A 205 -9.31 1.90 -27.17
CA LEU A 205 -8.01 2.57 -27.21
C LEU A 205 -8.16 4.10 -27.30
N ARG A 206 -9.01 4.58 -28.22
CA ARG A 206 -9.23 6.01 -28.42
C ARG A 206 -9.84 6.72 -27.21
N ASN A 207 -10.77 6.06 -26.51
CA ASN A 207 -11.49 6.69 -25.40
C ASN A 207 -10.74 6.68 -24.08
N TYR A 208 -9.89 5.68 -23.83
CA TYR A 208 -9.22 5.52 -22.54
C TYR A 208 -7.72 5.79 -22.57
N LEU A 209 -7.08 5.67 -23.75
CA LEU A 209 -5.65 5.90 -23.91
C LEU A 209 -5.34 7.15 -24.74
N GLY A 210 -6.36 7.76 -25.38
CA GLY A 210 -6.17 8.96 -26.20
C GLY A 210 -5.35 8.74 -27.47
N VAL A 211 -5.16 7.47 -27.88
CA VAL A 211 -4.44 7.05 -29.09
C VAL A 211 -5.44 6.49 -30.10
#